data_AF-A0ABD5R3X0-F1
#
_entry.id   AF-A0ABD5R3X0-F1
#
_cell.length_a   1.000
_cell.length_b   1.000
_cell.length_c   1.000
_cell.angle_alpha   90.00
_cell.angle_beta   90.00
_cell.angle_gamma   90.00
#
_symmetry.space_group_name_H-M   'P 1'
#
loop_
_entity.id
_entity.type
_entity.pdbx_description
1 polymer ?
#
loop_
_entity_poly.entity_id
_entity_poly.type
_entity_poly.pdbx_seq_one_letter_code
_entity_poly.pdbx_strand_id
1 'polypeptide(L)' 'MSEGRPNVVWITLESVRAANASVCGYERETTPNLRRIAERPDGVSLPNCFS' A
#
# COMPACT_ATOMS: atom_id res chain seq x y z
N MET A 1 14.50 -13.62 -25.44
CA MET A 1 14.18 -13.85 -24.02
C MET A 1 12.77 -13.35 -23.83
N SER A 2 11.82 -14.20 -23.40
CA SER A 2 10.51 -13.68 -22.98
C SER A 2 10.82 -12.81 -21.77
N GLU A 3 10.77 -11.48 -21.90
CA GLU A 3 10.64 -10.63 -20.74
C GLU A 3 9.37 -11.10 -20.04
N GLY A 4 9.56 -11.88 -18.98
CA GLY A 4 8.49 -12.62 -18.35
C GLY A 4 7.41 -11.63 -17.97
N ARG A 5 6.20 -11.82 -18.51
CA ARG A 5 5.06 -10.95 -18.17
C ARG A 5 4.91 -10.98 -16.65
N PRO A 6 4.92 -9.82 -15.96
CA PRO A 6 4.83 -9.81 -14.52
C PRO A 6 3.45 -10.33 -14.11
N ASN A 7 3.41 -11.12 -13.04
CA ASN A 7 2.15 -11.45 -12.38
C ASN A 7 1.65 -10.20 -11.64
N VAL A 8 0.35 -9.95 -11.69
CA VAL A 8 -0.29 -8.83 -11.00
C VAL A 8 -1.21 -9.38 -9.92
N VAL A 9 -0.99 -8.94 -8.68
CA VAL A 9 -1.90 -9.19 -7.55
C VAL A 9 -2.56 -7.86 -7.19
N TRP A 10 -3.87 -7.77 -7.40
CA TRP A 10 -4.65 -6.59 -7.05
C TRP A 10 -5.39 -6.83 -5.73
N ILE A 11 -5.16 -5.98 -4.74
CA ILE A 11 -5.80 -6.05 -3.43
C ILE A 11 -6.66 -4.81 -3.26
N THR A 12 -7.98 -4.99 -3.22
CA THR A 12 -8.92 -3.92 -2.87
C THR A 12 -9.12 -3.90 -1.37
N LEU A 13 -9.01 -2.71 -0.77
CA LEU A 13 -9.34 -2.47 0.63
C LEU A 13 -10.70 -1.78 0.68
N GLU A 14 -11.65 -2.34 1.44
CA GLU A 14 -13.00 -1.80 1.59
C GLU A 14 -13.14 -1.03 2.91
N SER A 15 -13.83 0.11 2.87
CA SER A 15 -14.16 0.95 4.03
C SER A 15 -12.96 1.41 4.86
N VAL A 16 -11.75 1.38 4.28
CA VAL A 16 -10.52 1.90 4.89
C VAL A 16 -10.43 3.39 4.64
N ARG A 17 -10.15 4.15 5.70
CA ARG A 17 -9.89 5.59 5.64
C ARG A 17 -8.40 5.84 5.87
N ALA A 18 -7.81 6.71 5.04
CA ALA A 18 -6.42 7.12 5.19
C ALA A 18 -6.10 7.63 6.61
N ALA A 19 -6.99 8.43 7.20
CA ALA A 19 -6.83 8.99 8.54
C ALA A 19 -6.68 7.95 9.67
N ASN A 20 -7.07 6.68 9.44
CA ASN A 20 -6.98 5.59 10.42
C ASN A 20 -5.99 4.49 10.01
N ALA A 21 -5.26 4.69 8.91
CA ALA A 21 -4.30 3.72 8.38
C ALA A 21 -2.88 4.12 8.77
N SER A 22 -2.14 3.23 9.43
CA SER A 22 -0.77 3.53 9.88
C SER A 22 0.20 3.74 8.71
N VAL A 23 -0.04 3.11 7.55
CA VAL A 23 0.70 3.40 6.30
C VAL A 23 0.51 4.83 5.79
N CYS A 24 -0.54 5.52 6.25
CA CYS A 24 -0.84 6.93 5.97
C CYS A 24 -0.49 7.85 7.15
N GLY A 25 0.27 7.38 8.14
CA GLY A 25 0.74 8.21 9.26
C GLY A 25 -0.15 8.20 10.51
N TYR A 26 -1.18 7.34 10.59
CA TYR A 26 -1.94 7.16 11.82
C TYR A 26 -1.04 6.62 12.96
N GLU A 27 -1.20 7.18 14.16
CA GLU A 27 -0.34 6.92 15.33
C GLU A 27 -0.37 5.45 15.75
N ARG A 28 -1.58 4.86 15.85
CA ARG A 28 -1.73 3.45 16.17
C ARG A 28 -1.29 2.60 14.98
N GLU A 29 -0.55 1.53 15.27
CA GLU A 29 -0.19 0.53 14.26
C GLU A 29 -1.43 -0.30 13.85
N THR A 30 -2.00 0.03 12.68
CA THR A 30 -3.23 -0.60 12.15
C THR A 30 -3.02 -1.33 10.83
N THR A 31 -1.98 -0.97 10.06
CA THR A 31 -1.68 -1.56 8.74
C THR A 31 -0.18 -1.86 8.58
N PRO A 32 0.44 -2.69 9.44
CA PRO A 32 1.89 -2.92 9.44
C PRO A 32 2.40 -3.52 8.13
N ASN A 33 1.64 -4.45 7.55
CA ASN A 33 2.02 -5.12 6.30
C ASN A 33 1.97 -4.16 5.10
N LEU A 34 1.01 -3.24 5.06
CA LEU A 34 0.94 -2.23 4.00
C LEU A 34 2.10 -1.25 4.12
N ARG A 35 2.43 -0.80 5.35
CA ARG A 35 3.60 0.04 5.61
C ARG A 35 4.89 -0.66 5.17
N ARG A 36 5.06 -1.92 5.55
CA ARG A 36 6.21 -2.74 5.13
C ARG A 36 6.32 -2.86 3.61
N ILE A 37 5.21 -2.95 2.87
CA ILE A 37 5.23 -2.99 1.39
C ILE A 37 5.62 -1.60 0.83
N ALA A 38 5.01 -0.54 1.36
CA ALA A 38 5.24 0.83 0.93
C ALA A 38 6.69 1.31 1.17
N GLU A 39 7.34 0.85 2.24
CA GLU A 39 8.72 1.22 2.62
C GLU A 39 9.80 0.38 1.91
N ARG A 40 9.43 -0.57 1.04
CA ARG A 40 10.42 -1.32 0.26
C ARG A 40 11.15 -0.40 -0.72
N PRO A 41 12.39 -0.73 -1.12
CA PRO A 41 13.11 0.05 -2.13
C PRO A 41 12.38 0.20 -3.48
N ASP A 42 11.55 -0.78 -3.83
CA ASP A 42 10.71 -0.83 -5.03
C ASP A 42 9.24 -0.40 -4.76
N GLY A 43 8.94 0.03 -3.54
CA GLY A 43 7.62 0.45 -3.10
C GLY A 43 7.32 1.90 -3.47
N VAL A 44 6.07 2.17 -3.83
CA VAL A 44 5.56 3.54 -4.03
C VAL A 44 4.33 3.72 -3.15
N SER A 45 4.35 4.74 -2.30
CA SER A 45 3.20 5.18 -1.52
C SER A 45 2.61 6.45 -2.12
N LEU A 46 1.28 6.50 -2.26
CA LEU A 46 0.54 7.65 -2.77
C LEU A 46 -0.36 8.20 -1.65
N PRO A 47 0.18 9.05 -0.76
CA PRO A 47 -0.55 9.50 0.43
C PRO A 47 -1.74 10.42 0.12
N ASN A 48 -1.75 11.03 -1.07
CA ASN A 48 -2.82 11.90 -1.56
C ASN A 48 -3.58 11.23 -2.72
N CYS A 49 -4.08 10.01 -2.48
CA CYS A 49 -4.88 9.25 -3.44
C CYS A 49 -6.36 9.33 -3.04
N PHE A 50 -7.17 9.94 -3.90
CA PHE A 50 -8.61 10.19 -3.65
C PHE A 50 -9.47 9.35 -4.60
N SER A 51 -10.68 8.99 -4.17
CA SER A 51 -11.72 8.36 -5.00
C SER A 51 -12.45 9.37 -5.87
#